data_AF-A0A4Z2GJF5-F1
#
_entry.id   AF-A0A4Z2GJF5-F1
#
_cell.length_a   1.000
_cell.length_b   1.000
_cell.length_c   1.000
_cell.angle_alpha   90.00
_cell.angle_beta   90.00
_cell.angle_gamma   90.00
#
_symmetry.space_group_name_H-M   'P 1'
#
loop_
_entity.id
_entity.type
_entity.pdbx_description
1 polymer ?
#
loop_
_entity_poly.entity_id
_entity_poly.type
_entity_poly.pdbx_seq_one_letter_code
_entity_poly.pdbx_strand_id
1 'polypeptide(L)'
;MTWYEARTYCRSNYTDLVSVRDSDENEQIESLVTKHEPWLGLHRKTWAYWSDKTPNTFTNWNENYPQNTDDKKSCVKVDTTTGMWSNDKCKEKKKFICQKVYSHQQQTFKLKFQSKADLKDPAIQQQLLEQLHAKLEKHGLSDFKLRWTQKDGQTFHKEQKMKKEKEPVW
;
A
#
# COMPACT_ATOMS: atom_id res chain seq x y z
N MET A 1 13.81 18.41 -3.59
CA MET A 1 14.54 17.49 -4.49
C MET A 1 14.03 17.70 -5.90
N THR A 2 14.88 17.53 -6.90
CA THR A 2 14.42 17.39 -8.30
C THR A 2 13.49 16.19 -8.41
N TRP A 3 12.69 16.09 -9.47
CA TRP A 3 11.78 14.95 -9.65
C TRP A 3 12.56 13.62 -9.68
N TYR A 4 13.72 13.60 -10.34
CA TYR A 4 14.56 12.41 -10.44
C TYR A 4 15.18 12.00 -9.10
N GLU A 5 15.64 12.97 -8.30
CA GLU A 5 16.12 12.74 -6.94
C GLU A 5 15.01 12.22 -6.03
N ALA A 6 13.82 12.83 -6.08
CA ALA A 6 12.66 12.44 -5.30
C ALA A 6 12.23 11.01 -5.61
N ARG A 7 12.17 10.64 -6.90
CA ARG A 7 11.90 9.26 -7.33
C ARG A 7 12.93 8.28 -6.80
N THR A 8 14.22 8.63 -6.88
CA THR A 8 15.31 7.78 -6.37
C THR A 8 15.18 7.57 -4.88
N TYR A 9 14.88 8.64 -4.13
CA TYR A 9 14.61 8.57 -2.70
C TYR A 9 13.40 7.67 -2.39
N CYS A 10 12.28 7.87 -3.07
CA CYS A 10 11.08 7.06 -2.85
C CYS A 10 11.33 5.58 -3.14
N ARG A 11 12.06 5.24 -4.19
CA ARG A 11 12.41 3.83 -4.51
C ARG A 11 13.39 3.20 -3.53
N SER A 12 14.19 4.01 -2.84
CA SER A 12 15.14 3.52 -1.84
C SER A 12 14.50 3.24 -0.49
N ASN A 13 13.36 3.89 -0.18
CA ASN A 13 12.71 3.85 1.14
C ASN A 13 11.26 3.32 1.10
N TYR A 14 10.63 3.34 -0.07
CA TYR A 14 9.23 3.01 -0.34
C TYR A 14 9.12 2.31 -1.71
N THR A 15 7.95 2.37 -2.36
CA THR A 15 7.79 1.77 -3.69
C THR A 15 8.21 2.72 -4.81
N ASP A 16 7.59 3.90 -4.92
CA ASP A 16 7.93 4.92 -5.92
C ASP A 16 7.32 6.28 -5.49
N LEU A 17 7.45 7.32 -6.32
CA LEU A 17 6.57 8.50 -6.23
C LEU A 17 5.12 8.07 -6.42
N VAL A 18 4.20 8.80 -5.80
CA VAL A 18 2.78 8.44 -5.80
C VAL A 18 2.16 8.48 -7.21
N SER A 19 1.39 7.44 -7.53
CA SER A 19 0.43 7.44 -8.62
C SER A 19 -0.96 7.79 -8.12
N VAL A 20 -1.77 8.43 -8.95
CA VAL A 20 -3.17 8.74 -8.62
C VAL A 20 -4.07 8.01 -9.61
N ARG A 21 -4.86 7.06 -9.11
CA ARG A 21 -5.63 6.10 -9.91
C ARG A 21 -7.10 6.48 -10.06
N ASP A 22 -7.62 7.27 -9.13
CA ASP A 22 -9.02 7.71 -9.07
C ASP A 22 -9.16 9.03 -8.29
N SER A 23 -10.40 9.51 -8.18
CA SER A 23 -10.74 10.75 -7.46
C SER A 23 -10.48 10.65 -5.96
N ASP A 24 -10.68 9.49 -5.36
CA ASP A 24 -10.57 9.30 -3.91
C ASP A 24 -9.10 9.37 -3.48
N GLU A 25 -8.21 8.77 -4.27
CA GLU A 25 -6.76 8.95 -4.10
C GLU A 25 -6.35 10.41 -4.30
N ASN A 26 -6.94 11.12 -5.25
CA ASN A 26 -6.64 12.54 -5.46
C ASN A 26 -7.05 13.37 -4.22
N GLU A 27 -8.25 13.16 -3.68
CA GLU A 27 -8.73 13.84 -2.46
C GLU A 27 -7.82 13.55 -1.26
N GLN A 28 -7.34 12.30 -1.12
CA GLN A 28 -6.34 11.96 -0.10
C GLN A 28 -5.06 12.77 -0.28
N ILE A 29 -4.55 12.92 -1.51
CA ILE A 29 -3.39 13.76 -1.79
C ILE A 29 -3.67 15.22 -1.43
N GLU A 30 -4.83 15.77 -1.79
CA GLU A 30 -5.23 17.13 -1.44
C GLU A 30 -5.18 17.37 0.08
N SER A 31 -5.69 16.42 0.87
CA SER A 31 -5.66 16.51 2.33
C SER A 31 -4.25 16.54 2.93
N LEU A 32 -3.25 15.98 2.23
CA LEU A 32 -1.85 15.97 2.65
C LEU A 32 -1.09 17.24 2.27
N VAL A 33 -1.61 18.00 1.30
CA VAL A 33 -0.91 19.13 0.68
C VAL A 33 -1.36 20.44 1.32
N THR A 34 -0.49 21.06 2.11
CA THR A 34 -0.85 22.27 2.88
C THR A 34 -0.18 23.56 2.42
N LYS A 35 1.09 23.51 1.99
CA LYS A 35 1.87 24.74 1.67
C LYS A 35 2.87 24.63 0.52
N HIS A 36 3.14 23.42 0.03
CA HIS A 36 4.19 23.18 -0.97
C HIS A 36 3.63 22.30 -2.06
N GLU A 37 3.85 22.67 -3.33
CA GLU A 37 3.42 21.91 -4.50
C GLU A 37 4.29 20.67 -4.70
N PRO A 38 3.91 19.48 -4.21
CA PRO A 38 4.78 18.33 -4.22
C PRO A 38 4.82 17.69 -5.61
N TRP A 39 5.92 17.01 -5.93
CA TRP A 39 5.99 16.11 -7.08
C TRP A 39 5.12 14.87 -6.90
N LEU A 40 4.44 14.48 -7.99
CA LEU A 40 3.80 13.19 -8.21
C LEU A 40 4.65 12.32 -9.16
N GLY A 41 4.28 11.05 -9.33
CA GLY A 41 4.99 10.10 -10.20
C GLY A 41 4.78 10.29 -11.69
N LEU A 42 3.86 11.17 -12.13
CA LEU A 42 3.55 11.33 -13.56
C LEU A 42 4.59 12.22 -14.26
N HIS A 43 4.93 11.87 -15.50
CA HIS A 43 5.94 12.59 -16.28
C HIS A 43 5.68 12.53 -17.80
N ARG A 44 6.21 13.53 -18.52
CA ARG A 44 5.84 13.85 -19.91
C ARG A 44 6.21 12.84 -20.98
N LYS A 45 7.05 11.84 -20.71
CA LYS A 45 7.57 10.96 -21.79
C LYS A 45 6.44 10.41 -22.67
N THR A 46 5.28 10.14 -22.08
CA THR A 46 4.04 9.86 -22.81
C THR A 46 2.77 10.38 -22.11
N TRP A 47 2.85 10.96 -20.89
CA TRP A 47 1.70 11.13 -19.97
C TRP A 47 0.86 9.87 -19.75
N ALA A 48 1.30 8.72 -20.26
CA ALA A 48 0.54 7.48 -20.31
C ALA A 48 0.91 6.52 -19.19
N TYR A 49 2.04 6.77 -18.52
CA TYR A 49 2.53 5.92 -17.44
C TYR A 49 3.09 6.74 -16.29
N TRP A 50 2.80 6.28 -15.09
CA TRP A 50 3.43 6.73 -13.86
C TRP A 50 4.85 6.18 -13.73
N SER A 51 5.64 6.75 -12.83
CA SER A 51 7.03 6.34 -12.59
C SER A 51 7.17 4.89 -12.13
N ASP A 52 6.13 4.36 -11.49
CA ASP A 52 5.96 2.98 -11.00
C ASP A 52 5.53 1.98 -12.08
N LYS A 53 5.34 2.44 -13.33
CA LYS A 53 4.92 1.67 -14.52
C LYS A 53 3.43 1.36 -14.60
N THR A 54 2.61 1.85 -13.68
CA THR A 54 1.15 1.76 -13.84
C THR A 54 0.67 2.68 -14.97
N PRO A 55 -0.36 2.27 -15.73
CA PRO A 55 -0.96 3.12 -16.75
C PRO A 55 -1.65 4.32 -16.10
N ASN A 56 -1.59 5.46 -16.77
CA ASN A 56 -2.32 6.66 -16.36
C ASN A 56 -3.77 6.58 -16.87
N THR A 57 -4.71 6.22 -15.99
CA THR A 57 -6.14 6.06 -16.31
C THR A 57 -7.02 7.19 -15.76
N PHE A 58 -6.46 8.05 -14.92
CA PHE A 58 -7.16 9.16 -14.27
C PHE A 58 -6.32 10.42 -14.39
N THR A 59 -6.98 11.57 -14.56
CA THR A 59 -6.30 12.86 -14.60
C THR A 59 -7.10 13.93 -13.91
N ASN A 60 -6.41 14.75 -13.12
CA ASN A 60 -7.00 15.93 -12.48
C ASN A 60 -6.24 17.20 -12.87
N TRP A 61 -6.02 17.42 -14.17
CA TRP A 61 -5.27 18.58 -14.66
C TRP A 61 -5.99 19.88 -14.36
N ASN A 62 -5.23 20.88 -13.89
CA ASN A 62 -5.72 22.25 -13.78
C ASN A 62 -6.02 22.83 -15.17
N GLU A 63 -6.83 23.88 -15.23
CA GLU A 63 -7.19 24.54 -16.47
C GLU A 63 -5.91 24.95 -17.24
N ASN A 64 -5.90 24.70 -18.55
CA ASN A 64 -4.76 24.96 -19.45
C ASN A 64 -3.51 24.07 -19.22
N TYR A 65 -3.60 22.99 -18.44
CA TYR A 65 -2.56 21.98 -18.30
C TYR A 65 -2.95 20.63 -18.95
N PRO A 66 -1.98 19.80 -19.35
CA PRO A 66 -0.53 20.05 -19.30
C PRO A 66 -0.07 21.07 -20.35
N GLN A 67 0.80 21.98 -19.94
CA GLN A 67 1.46 22.92 -20.85
C GLN A 67 2.67 22.25 -21.50
N ASN A 68 2.72 22.30 -22.83
CA ASN A 68 3.88 21.84 -23.59
C ASN A 68 5.02 22.85 -23.46
N THR A 69 5.92 22.64 -22.49
CA THR A 69 7.17 23.40 -22.42
C THR A 69 8.13 22.98 -23.54
N ASP A 70 9.05 23.83 -24.00
CA ASP A 70 10.04 23.45 -25.04
C ASP A 70 10.93 22.27 -24.59
N ASP A 71 11.13 22.14 -23.29
CA ASP A 71 11.79 20.99 -22.69
C ASP A 71 10.89 19.75 -22.81
N LYS A 72 11.28 18.77 -23.66
CA LYS A 72 10.65 17.43 -23.79
C LYS A 72 10.61 16.61 -22.49
N LYS A 73 10.87 17.21 -21.33
CA LYS A 73 10.94 16.63 -19.98
C LYS A 73 10.20 17.53 -18.99
N SER A 74 8.91 17.30 -18.82
CA SER A 74 8.08 17.95 -17.80
C SER A 74 7.57 16.91 -16.80
N CYS A 75 7.41 17.31 -15.54
CA CYS A 75 7.01 16.45 -14.43
C CYS A 75 5.83 17.06 -13.69
N VAL A 76 4.99 16.23 -13.07
CA VAL A 76 3.70 16.68 -12.50
C VAL A 76 3.82 17.03 -11.03
N LYS A 77 3.27 18.19 -10.66
CA LYS A 77 3.08 18.65 -9.29
C LYS A 77 1.59 18.87 -8.99
N VAL A 78 1.22 18.82 -7.72
CA VAL A 78 -0.11 19.23 -7.25
C VAL A 78 -0.07 20.72 -6.91
N ASP A 79 -1.05 21.46 -7.40
CA ASP A 79 -1.34 22.82 -6.98
C ASP A 79 -2.00 22.79 -5.59
N THR A 80 -1.39 23.45 -4.61
CA THR A 80 -1.86 23.41 -3.22
C THR A 80 -3.19 24.15 -3.01
N THR A 81 -3.60 24.99 -3.94
CA THR A 81 -4.80 25.82 -3.83
C THR A 81 -6.01 25.11 -4.40
N THR A 82 -5.84 24.43 -5.54
CA THR A 82 -6.94 23.77 -6.24
C THR A 82 -6.97 22.26 -6.04
N GLY A 83 -5.87 21.66 -5.58
CA GLY A 83 -5.72 20.20 -5.54
C GLY A 83 -5.48 19.55 -6.90
N MET A 84 -5.55 20.35 -7.97
CA MET A 84 -5.38 19.92 -9.35
C MET A 84 -3.91 19.89 -9.76
N TRP A 85 -3.63 19.26 -10.89
CA TRP A 85 -2.27 18.97 -11.35
C TRP A 85 -1.79 20.02 -12.33
N SER A 86 -0.51 20.38 -12.21
CA SER A 86 0.20 21.18 -13.21
C SER A 86 1.54 20.51 -13.52
N ASN A 87 2.12 20.80 -14.69
CA ASN A 87 3.46 20.31 -15.01
C ASN A 87 4.50 21.43 -14.95
N ASP A 88 5.70 21.06 -14.53
CA ASP A 88 6.82 21.97 -14.36
C ASP A 88 8.13 21.26 -14.77
N LYS A 89 9.23 22.01 -14.88
CA LYS A 89 10.54 21.48 -15.25
C LYS A 89 10.99 20.47 -14.19
N CYS A 90 11.30 19.25 -14.60
CA CYS A 90 11.69 18.17 -13.67
C CYS A 90 12.94 18.48 -12.81
N LYS A 91 13.72 19.51 -13.20
CA LYS A 91 14.91 19.98 -12.48
C LYS A 91 14.60 20.91 -11.31
N GLU A 92 13.36 21.39 -11.19
CA GLU A 92 12.96 22.24 -10.06
C GLU A 92 12.98 21.45 -8.74
N LYS A 93 13.40 22.11 -7.66
CA LYS A 93 13.44 21.50 -6.34
C LYS A 93 12.11 21.69 -5.64
N LYS A 94 11.40 20.59 -5.37
CA LYS A 94 10.12 20.61 -4.65
C LYS A 94 10.07 19.56 -3.54
N LYS A 95 9.02 19.61 -2.72
CA LYS A 95 8.58 18.48 -1.89
C LYS A 95 8.04 17.37 -2.81
N PHE A 96 7.74 16.21 -2.25
CA PHE A 96 7.28 15.06 -3.02
C PHE A 96 6.50 14.10 -2.13
N ILE A 97 5.64 13.30 -2.74
CA ILE A 97 4.87 12.26 -2.05
C ILE A 97 5.32 10.90 -2.57
N CYS A 98 5.75 10.03 -1.67
CA CYS A 98 6.05 8.64 -1.98
C CYS A 98 4.82 7.78 -1.72
N GLN A 99 4.63 6.75 -2.54
CA GLN A 99 3.68 5.68 -2.26
C GLN A 99 4.38 4.43 -1.78
N LYS A 100 3.64 3.65 -1.00
CA LYS A 100 4.01 2.30 -0.61
C LYS A 100 2.90 1.37 -1.07
N VAL A 101 3.20 0.55 -2.08
CA VAL A 101 2.29 -0.50 -2.51
C VAL A 101 2.47 -1.66 -1.55
N TYR A 102 1.46 -1.93 -0.75
CA TYR A 102 1.34 -3.20 -0.05
C TYR A 102 0.94 -4.23 -1.11
N SER A 103 1.86 -5.12 -1.48
CA SER A 103 1.46 -6.26 -2.29
C SER A 103 0.36 -7.00 -1.53
N HIS A 104 -0.81 -7.22 -2.14
CA HIS A 104 -1.84 -8.13 -1.64
C HIS A 104 -1.35 -9.60 -1.67
N GLN A 105 -0.09 -9.86 -1.30
CA GLN A 105 0.37 -11.20 -1.00
C GLN A 105 -0.43 -11.64 0.21
N GLN A 106 -1.32 -12.60 0.00
CA GLN A 106 -2.04 -13.26 1.08
C GLN A 106 -1.01 -13.81 2.06
N GLN A 107 -0.90 -13.17 3.21
CA GLN A 107 0.05 -13.56 4.24
C GLN A 107 -0.66 -14.53 5.18
N THR A 108 -0.24 -15.80 5.17
CA THR A 108 -0.81 -16.84 6.03
C THR A 108 0.03 -16.96 7.30
N PHE A 109 -0.55 -16.58 8.44
CA PHE A 109 0.07 -16.77 9.74
C PHE A 109 -0.42 -18.07 10.38
N LYS A 110 0.50 -18.95 10.78
CA LYS A 110 0.16 -20.15 11.57
C LYS A 110 0.24 -19.83 13.05
N LEU A 111 -0.89 -19.84 13.73
CA LEU A 111 -0.97 -19.62 15.17
C LEU A 111 -1.11 -20.96 15.90
N LYS A 112 -0.41 -21.12 17.02
CA LYS A 112 -0.52 -22.27 17.92
C LYS A 112 -1.05 -21.80 19.27
N PHE A 113 -2.07 -22.49 19.77
CA PHE A 113 -2.71 -22.18 21.04
C PHE A 113 -2.74 -23.42 21.93
N GLN A 114 -2.61 -23.21 23.24
CA GLN A 114 -2.90 -24.22 24.25
C GLN A 114 -4.15 -23.76 24.99
N SER A 115 -5.24 -24.49 24.85
CA SER A 115 -6.51 -24.17 25.50
C SER A 115 -7.26 -25.44 25.89
N LYS A 116 -8.07 -25.32 26.94
CA LYS A 116 -9.06 -26.34 27.33
C LYS A 116 -10.40 -26.16 26.59
N ALA A 117 -10.62 -25.01 25.95
CA ALA A 117 -11.84 -24.70 25.20
C ALA A 117 -11.89 -25.44 23.86
N ASP A 118 -13.10 -25.69 23.35
CA ASP A 118 -13.28 -26.28 22.03
C ASP A 118 -13.16 -25.23 20.92
N LEU A 119 -11.98 -25.13 20.31
CA LEU A 119 -11.71 -24.19 19.22
C LEU A 119 -12.45 -24.53 17.91
N LYS A 120 -13.23 -25.61 17.86
CA LYS A 120 -14.09 -25.94 16.73
C LYS A 120 -15.43 -25.22 16.77
N ASP A 121 -15.81 -24.65 17.91
CA ASP A 121 -17.03 -23.87 18.05
C ASP A 121 -16.99 -22.62 17.14
N PRO A 122 -17.94 -22.47 16.18
CA PRO A 122 -17.96 -21.34 15.26
C PRO A 122 -18.00 -19.97 15.96
N ALA A 123 -18.67 -19.85 17.11
CA ALA A 123 -18.72 -18.60 17.87
C ALA A 123 -17.34 -18.24 18.44
N ILE A 124 -16.59 -19.24 18.93
CA ILE A 124 -15.21 -19.05 19.40
C ILE A 124 -14.29 -18.67 18.22
N GLN A 125 -14.42 -19.33 17.07
CA GLN A 125 -13.62 -18.99 15.88
C GLN A 125 -13.88 -17.57 15.39
N GLN A 126 -15.14 -17.14 15.41
CA GLN A 126 -15.54 -15.79 15.02
C GLN A 126 -14.97 -14.76 16.00
N GLN A 127 -15.12 -14.97 17.30
CA GLN A 127 -14.63 -14.07 18.34
C GLN A 127 -13.10 -13.91 18.29
N LEU A 128 -12.35 -15.00 18.02
CA LEU A 128 -10.90 -14.94 17.85
C LEU A 128 -10.49 -14.11 16.63
N LEU A 129 -11.22 -14.23 15.52
CA LEU A 129 -10.95 -13.48 14.30
C LEU A 129 -11.19 -11.97 14.53
N GLU A 130 -12.27 -11.62 15.22
CA GLU A 130 -12.61 -10.24 15.60
C GLU A 130 -11.55 -9.62 16.53
N GLN A 131 -11.11 -10.36 17.55
CA GLN A 131 -10.06 -9.88 18.45
C GLN A 131 -8.73 -9.67 17.72
N LEU A 132 -8.38 -10.57 16.80
CA LEU A 132 -7.17 -10.42 15.99
C LEU A 132 -7.28 -9.20 15.07
N HIS A 133 -8.44 -9.01 14.43
CA HIS A 133 -8.73 -7.85 13.58
C HIS A 133 -8.54 -6.54 14.36
N ALA A 134 -9.23 -6.38 15.48
CA ALA A 134 -9.15 -5.17 16.31
C ALA A 134 -7.71 -4.90 16.81
N LYS A 135 -6.94 -5.95 17.11
CA LYS A 135 -5.55 -5.81 17.53
C LYS A 135 -4.66 -5.30 16.40
N LEU A 136 -4.84 -5.77 15.17
CA LEU A 136 -4.08 -5.30 14.01
C LEU A 136 -4.41 -3.84 13.67
N GLU A 137 -5.69 -3.46 13.73
CA GLU A 137 -6.13 -2.06 13.56
C GLU A 137 -5.48 -1.13 14.57
N LYS A 138 -5.45 -1.53 15.84
CA LYS A 138 -4.78 -0.77 16.91
C LYS A 138 -3.28 -0.54 16.65
N HIS A 139 -2.64 -1.39 15.87
CA HIS A 139 -1.22 -1.26 15.50
C HIS A 139 -1.01 -0.60 14.14
N GLY A 140 -2.03 0.07 13.60
CA GLY A 140 -1.92 0.89 12.40
C GLY A 140 -2.03 0.12 11.08
N LEU A 141 -2.52 -1.12 11.10
CA LEU A 141 -2.96 -1.77 9.86
C LEU A 141 -4.39 -1.32 9.54
N SER A 142 -4.63 -0.92 8.30
CA SER A 142 -5.95 -0.57 7.78
C SER A 142 -6.20 -1.29 6.45
N ASP A 143 -7.46 -1.36 6.02
CA ASP A 143 -7.86 -1.96 4.73
C ASP A 143 -7.38 -3.41 4.53
N PHE A 144 -7.56 -4.25 5.55
CA PHE A 144 -7.23 -5.67 5.49
C PHE A 144 -8.45 -6.55 5.82
N LYS A 145 -8.46 -7.77 5.26
CA LYS A 145 -9.48 -8.78 5.52
C LYS A 145 -8.84 -10.03 6.09
N LEU A 146 -9.18 -10.36 7.34
CA LEU A 146 -8.81 -11.65 7.93
C LEU A 146 -9.82 -12.73 7.56
N ARG A 147 -9.31 -13.94 7.32
CA ARG A 147 -10.13 -15.13 7.09
C ARG A 147 -9.42 -16.37 7.63
N TRP A 148 -10.18 -17.34 8.09
CA TRP A 148 -9.67 -18.66 8.42
C TRP A 148 -9.30 -19.42 7.15
N THR A 149 -8.17 -20.13 7.18
CA THR A 149 -7.82 -21.14 6.19
C THR A 149 -8.30 -22.49 6.67
N GLN A 150 -9.10 -23.19 5.88
CA GLN A 150 -9.58 -24.53 6.22
C GLN A 150 -8.72 -25.59 5.54
N LYS A 151 -8.43 -26.67 6.26
CA LYS A 151 -7.86 -27.91 5.69
C LYS A 151 -8.73 -29.07 6.15
N ASP A 152 -9.23 -29.85 5.21
CA ASP A 152 -10.14 -30.98 5.46
C ASP A 152 -11.40 -30.55 6.23
N GLY A 153 -11.94 -29.36 5.90
CA GLY A 153 -13.12 -28.78 6.53
C GLY A 153 -12.92 -28.23 7.95
N GLN A 154 -11.70 -28.28 8.49
CA GLN A 154 -11.38 -27.79 9.84
C GLN A 154 -10.40 -26.61 9.78
N THR A 155 -10.67 -25.60 10.63
CA THR A 155 -9.79 -24.43 10.84
C THR A 155 -8.63 -24.74 11.79
N PHE A 156 -8.93 -25.44 12.89
CA PHE A 156 -7.97 -25.79 13.93
C PHE A 156 -7.75 -27.30 13.97
N HIS A 157 -6.48 -27.71 13.92
CA HIS A 157 -6.07 -29.11 14.02
C HIS A 157 -5.32 -29.31 15.34
N LYS A 158 -5.68 -30.37 16.08
CA LYS A 158 -4.92 -30.77 17.26
C LYS A 158 -3.57 -31.31 16.81
N GLU A 159 -2.48 -30.68 17.23
CA GLU A 159 -1.14 -31.20 17.02
C GLU A 159 -0.94 -32.44 17.91
N GLN A 160 -0.85 -33.62 17.29
CA GLN A 160 -0.52 -34.84 18.02
C GLN A 160 0.95 -34.80 18.41
N LYS A 161 1.25 -34.88 19.71
CA LYS A 161 2.63 -35.15 20.15
C LYS A 161 2.96 -36.58 19.75
N MET A 162 3.88 -36.77 18.80
CA MET A 162 4.51 -38.07 18.59
C MET A 162 5.13 -38.50 19.92
N LYS A 163 4.63 -39.59 20.50
CA LYS A 163 5.36 -40.28 21.57
C LYS A 163 6.67 -40.74 20.94
N LYS A 164 7.80 -40.22 21.38
CA LYS A 164 9.09 -40.87 21.12
C LYS A 164 8.96 -42.27 21.73
N GLU A 165 8.87 -43.30 20.90
CA GLU A 165 9.08 -44.66 21.37
C GLU A 165 10.45 -44.69 22.04
N LYS A 166 10.48 -45.09 23.31
CA LYS A 166 11.75 -45.32 23.99
C LYS A 166 12.36 -46.53 23.29
N GLU A 167 13.51 -46.33 22.66
CA GLU A 167 14.31 -47.44 22.13
C GLU A 167 14.56 -48.46 23.26
N PRO A 168 14.34 -49.76 23.04
CA PRO A 168 14.72 -50.77 24.01
C PRO A 168 16.24 -50.76 24.16
N VAL A 169 16.69 -50.52 25.39
CA VAL A 169 18.09 -50.73 25.77
C VAL A 169 18.26 -52.24 25.93
N TRP A 170 19.08 -52.83 25.05
CA TRP A 170 19.53 -54.22 25.17
C TRP A 170 20.76 -54.31 26.06
#